data_AF-A0A5T0ULA4-F1
#
_entry.id   AF-A0A5T0ULA4-F1
#
_cell.length_a   1.000
_cell.length_b   1.000
_cell.length_c   1.000
_cell.angle_alpha   90.00
_cell.angle_beta   90.00
_cell.angle_gamma   90.00
#
_symmetry.space_group_name_H-M   'P 1'
#
loop_
_entity.id
_entity.type
_entity.pdbx_description
1 polymer ?
#
loop_
_entity_poly.entity_id
_entity_poly.type
_entity_poly.pdbx_seq_one_letter_code
_entity_poly.pdbx_strand_id
1 'polypeptide(L)'
;MKLKSFELRALQCAFVMDEISHFVRKGLKPENIAVITPDESFCEFLRLFDKDNMLNFASGISIKESLFYQKFQALYESASSASFVYKNQEDYFEDTRMMFDYHNTLLHSLKLDFIEFKKYFDEKCDFEYFEKLLALFLENEKQELIYLIRKELYFIKDLLKNQSLTLKELIHLFFMQISQLSLSDVGGGKVTVMGLLESRGLCFDGVILVDFNEEFIPKRSVNELFLNNEVRKKAGLISYDRRENLQRFYYESLMKNALEVSICFVENEEKSKSRFLDELDFDFFYETHIHQKAYLNALKLDYEGIKPNLTPIKAPILKHNPFEFPLSFSRFNLLENQKRTYYYRYILNLAEPRVLSEESKAKNQGNFIHKMLEIYYKNYANNDFDINVFANLLDKEYQKYNISELDLEVFKLKFIQFAKNEKEHFSKGFYVAHTELELNNILKLGTDSIKLKGTIDRIDSSKEGNLIIDYKSGKVPSNSYQLAFYQALYDENASVGFYDLNSMQILHQKAKSLDELRERLKDLVLMSKEEIEFENEQDEYCPYKLIYKKELK
;
A
#
# COMPACT_ATOMS: atom_id res chain seq x y z
N MET A 1 -2.02 -46.09 7.72
CA MET A 1 -1.62 -44.72 8.15
C MET A 1 -2.86 -43.83 8.18
N LYS A 2 -2.97 -42.90 9.14
CA LYS A 2 -4.15 -42.02 9.26
C LYS A 2 -4.01 -40.82 8.31
N LEU A 3 -5.06 -40.51 7.55
CA LEU A 3 -5.18 -39.30 6.71
C LEU A 3 -6.33 -38.41 7.19
N LYS A 4 -6.10 -37.09 7.22
CA LYS A 4 -7.13 -36.11 7.56
C LYS A 4 -7.05 -34.86 6.66
N SER A 5 -8.20 -34.47 6.09
CA SER A 5 -8.32 -33.21 5.35
C SER A 5 -8.94 -32.09 6.20
N PHE A 6 -8.53 -30.85 5.92
CA PHE A 6 -9.00 -29.63 6.59
C PHE A 6 -9.33 -28.54 5.56
N GLU A 7 -10.35 -27.72 5.81
CA GLU A 7 -10.65 -26.55 4.96
C GLU A 7 -9.66 -25.39 5.20
N LEU A 8 -9.14 -25.30 6.42
CA LEU A 8 -8.23 -24.24 6.88
C LEU A 8 -6.89 -24.81 7.33
N ARG A 9 -5.80 -24.16 6.91
CA ARG A 9 -4.43 -24.55 7.27
C ARG A 9 -4.20 -24.63 8.78
N ALA A 10 -4.73 -23.66 9.54
CA ALA A 10 -4.54 -23.58 11.00
C ALA A 10 -5.19 -24.73 11.79
N LEU A 11 -6.22 -25.39 11.24
CA LEU A 11 -6.86 -26.54 11.91
C LEU A 11 -5.92 -27.74 12.04
N GLN A 12 -4.91 -27.84 11.16
CA GLN A 12 -3.87 -28.86 11.26
C GLN A 12 -3.07 -28.73 12.56
N CYS A 13 -2.95 -27.54 13.16
CA CYS A 13 -2.28 -27.39 14.46
C CYS A 13 -3.04 -28.12 15.57
N ALA A 14 -4.37 -28.06 15.57
CA ALA A 14 -5.20 -28.81 16.52
C ALA A 14 -5.05 -30.32 16.32
N PHE A 15 -4.98 -30.76 15.06
CA PHE A 15 -4.74 -32.15 14.70
C PHE A 15 -3.38 -32.64 15.20
N VAL A 16 -2.32 -31.85 15.04
CA VAL A 16 -0.99 -32.19 15.57
C VAL A 16 -1.05 -32.43 17.07
N MET A 17 -1.67 -31.51 17.83
CA MET A 17 -1.78 -31.66 19.29
C MET A 17 -2.61 -32.89 19.71
N ASP A 18 -3.70 -33.18 18.99
CA ASP A 18 -4.54 -34.35 19.20
C ASP A 18 -3.78 -35.67 18.92
N GLU A 19 -3.06 -35.74 17.80
CA GLU A 19 -2.27 -36.92 17.43
C GLU A 19 -1.08 -37.14 18.36
N ILE A 20 -0.42 -36.08 18.83
CA ILE A 20 0.61 -36.19 19.89
C ILE A 20 -0.02 -36.82 21.14
N SER A 21 -1.19 -36.33 21.58
CA SER A 21 -1.89 -36.89 22.74
C SER A 21 -2.25 -38.37 22.53
N HIS A 22 -2.74 -38.71 21.34
CA HIS A 22 -3.09 -40.08 20.95
C HIS A 22 -1.89 -41.02 20.96
N PHE A 23 -0.76 -40.62 20.38
CA PHE A 23 0.48 -41.40 20.35
C PHE A 23 1.02 -41.64 21.76
N VAL A 24 1.02 -40.60 22.62
CA VAL A 24 1.43 -40.74 24.02
C VAL A 24 0.51 -41.69 24.79
N ARG A 25 -0.82 -41.62 24.58
CA ARG A 25 -1.78 -42.57 25.20
C ARG A 25 -1.60 -44.01 24.73
N LYS A 26 -1.12 -44.22 23.49
CA LYS A 26 -0.73 -45.54 22.98
C LYS A 26 0.58 -46.07 23.57
N GLY A 27 1.31 -45.26 24.34
CA GLY A 27 2.54 -45.65 25.02
C GLY A 27 3.84 -45.23 24.31
N LEU A 28 3.76 -44.41 23.25
CA LEU A 28 4.95 -43.86 22.62
C LEU A 28 5.60 -42.82 23.55
N LYS A 29 6.93 -42.83 23.61
CA LYS A 29 7.68 -41.81 24.37
C LYS A 29 7.61 -40.48 23.62
N PRO A 30 7.30 -39.35 24.29
CA PRO A 30 7.26 -38.04 23.64
C PRO A 30 8.53 -37.67 22.86
N GLU A 31 9.70 -38.08 23.35
CA GLU A 31 11.01 -37.86 22.73
C GLU A 31 11.18 -38.58 21.38
N ASN A 32 10.37 -39.61 21.13
CA ASN A 32 10.37 -40.40 19.89
C ASN A 32 9.24 -39.97 18.93
N ILE A 33 8.58 -38.84 19.19
CA ILE A 33 7.54 -38.29 18.31
C ILE A 33 8.12 -37.09 17.56
N ALA A 34 7.92 -37.08 16.24
CA ALA A 34 8.31 -35.98 15.37
C ALA A 34 7.13 -35.43 14.57
N VAL A 35 7.05 -34.10 14.48
CA VAL A 35 6.17 -33.37 13.56
C VAL A 35 7.04 -32.87 12.42
N ILE A 36 6.75 -33.31 11.19
CA ILE A 36 7.51 -32.93 10.00
C ILE A 36 6.74 -31.88 9.23
N THR A 37 7.33 -30.69 9.10
CA THR A 37 6.78 -29.59 8.30
C THR A 37 7.50 -29.48 6.96
N PRO A 38 6.82 -29.08 5.87
CA PRO A 38 7.48 -28.90 4.58
C PRO A 38 8.33 -27.61 4.52
N ASP A 39 8.00 -26.63 5.36
CA ASP A 39 8.72 -25.37 5.50
C ASP A 39 8.56 -24.77 6.92
N GLU A 40 9.26 -23.65 7.15
CA GLU A 40 9.25 -22.92 8.42
C GLU A 40 7.94 -22.18 8.68
N SER A 41 7.16 -21.86 7.65
CA SER A 41 5.94 -21.05 7.80
C SER A 41 4.88 -21.78 8.63
N PHE A 42 4.81 -23.12 8.57
CA PHE A 42 3.90 -23.87 9.44
C PHE A 42 4.37 -23.89 10.90
N CYS A 43 5.68 -23.77 11.16
CA CYS A 43 6.21 -23.69 12.52
C CYS A 43 5.69 -22.44 13.24
N GLU A 44 5.53 -21.32 12.53
CA GLU A 44 4.93 -20.09 13.07
C GLU A 44 3.50 -20.34 13.58
N PHE A 45 2.67 -21.03 12.79
CA PHE A 45 1.32 -21.41 13.22
C PHE A 45 1.33 -22.32 14.45
N LEU A 46 2.18 -23.35 14.47
CA LEU A 46 2.29 -24.25 15.62
C LEU A 46 2.71 -23.52 16.90
N ARG A 47 3.69 -22.60 16.81
CA ARG A 47 4.15 -21.80 17.95
C ARG A 47 3.03 -20.97 18.58
N LEU A 48 2.12 -20.41 17.77
CA LEU A 48 0.97 -19.65 18.29
C LEU A 48 0.02 -20.49 19.16
N PHE A 49 -0.07 -21.80 18.91
CA PHE A 49 -0.97 -22.70 19.62
C PHE A 49 -0.27 -23.57 20.68
N ASP A 50 1.06 -23.62 20.71
CA ASP A 50 1.84 -24.34 21.72
C ASP A 50 2.00 -23.53 23.03
N LYS A 51 0.88 -23.33 23.74
CA LYS A 51 0.85 -22.50 24.97
C LYS A 51 1.64 -23.08 26.14
N ASP A 52 1.80 -24.40 26.16
CA ASP A 52 2.44 -25.13 27.26
C ASP A 52 3.90 -25.51 26.94
N ASN A 53 4.48 -24.99 25.83
CA ASN A 53 5.83 -25.30 25.35
C ASN A 53 6.10 -26.81 25.25
N MET A 54 5.16 -27.54 24.64
CA MET A 54 5.23 -28.99 24.47
C MET A 54 6.13 -29.40 23.30
N LEU A 55 6.31 -28.50 22.33
CA LEU A 55 7.04 -28.72 21.09
C LEU A 55 8.45 -28.14 21.17
N ASN A 56 9.39 -28.80 20.52
CA ASN A 56 10.76 -28.35 20.35
C ASN A 56 11.06 -28.16 18.87
N PHE A 57 11.20 -26.89 18.47
CA PHE A 57 11.39 -26.54 17.07
C PHE A 57 12.87 -26.59 16.71
N ALA A 58 13.21 -27.37 15.69
CA ALA A 58 14.56 -27.41 15.14
C ALA A 58 14.90 -26.11 14.38
N SER A 59 13.89 -25.41 13.86
CA SER A 59 14.02 -24.10 13.22
C SER A 59 14.03 -22.99 14.28
N GLY A 60 14.97 -22.06 14.12
CA GLY A 60 15.00 -20.85 14.92
C GLY A 60 13.82 -19.92 14.64
N ILE A 61 13.70 -18.86 15.44
CA ILE A 61 12.71 -17.80 15.24
C ILE A 61 13.30 -16.76 14.30
N SER A 62 12.58 -16.40 13.23
CA SER A 62 13.06 -15.37 12.30
C SER A 62 13.30 -14.05 13.03
N ILE A 63 14.39 -13.36 12.72
CA ILE A 63 14.64 -12.03 13.29
C ILE A 63 13.51 -11.04 12.96
N LYS A 64 12.73 -11.29 11.90
CA LYS A 64 11.61 -10.44 11.47
C LYS A 64 10.51 -10.34 12.51
N GLU A 65 10.37 -11.36 13.34
CA GLU A 65 9.40 -11.40 14.45
C GLU A 65 9.91 -10.62 15.67
N SER A 66 11.18 -10.24 15.72
CA SER A 66 11.74 -9.47 16.83
C SER A 66 11.19 -8.05 16.86
N LEU A 67 10.98 -7.53 18.07
CA LEU A 67 10.55 -6.16 18.29
C LEU A 67 11.55 -5.16 17.72
N PHE A 68 12.85 -5.43 17.84
CA PHE A 68 13.93 -4.76 17.14
C PHE A 68 13.65 -4.57 15.64
N TYR A 69 13.40 -5.66 14.91
CA TYR A 69 13.21 -5.62 13.46
C TYR A 69 11.97 -4.82 13.09
N GLN A 70 10.84 -5.07 13.77
CA GLN A 70 9.58 -4.38 13.50
C GLN A 70 9.66 -2.87 13.76
N LYS A 71 10.28 -2.45 14.87
CA LYS A 71 10.50 -1.04 15.19
C LYS A 71 11.40 -0.36 14.17
N PHE A 72 12.51 -1.01 13.83
CA PHE A 72 13.47 -0.44 12.88
C PHE A 72 12.88 -0.38 11.46
N GLN A 73 12.06 -1.37 11.08
CA GLN A 73 11.37 -1.39 9.80
C GLN A 73 10.33 -0.27 9.72
N ALA A 74 9.53 -0.09 10.78
CA ALA A 74 8.58 1.01 10.85
C ALA A 74 9.27 2.37 10.74
N LEU A 75 10.44 2.56 11.35
CA LEU A 75 11.26 3.77 11.18
C LEU A 75 11.66 3.98 9.71
N TYR A 76 12.23 2.96 9.08
CA TYR A 76 12.68 3.02 7.69
C TYR A 76 11.55 3.30 6.71
N GLU A 77 10.41 2.61 6.83
CA GLU A 77 9.25 2.79 5.96
C GLU A 77 8.64 4.19 6.13
N SER A 78 8.54 4.67 7.37
CA SER A 78 8.01 6.00 7.67
C SER A 78 8.89 7.11 7.11
N ALA A 79 10.21 6.94 7.16
CA ALA A 79 11.16 7.90 6.60
C ALA A 79 11.20 7.85 5.06
N SER A 80 11.10 6.65 4.47
CA SER A 80 11.09 6.44 3.02
C SER A 80 9.81 6.93 2.34
N SER A 81 8.70 6.98 3.08
CA SER A 81 7.40 7.40 2.55
C SER A 81 7.25 8.93 2.55
N ALA A 82 7.15 9.52 1.36
CA ALA A 82 6.90 10.95 1.19
C ALA A 82 5.49 11.37 1.70
N SER A 83 4.54 10.44 1.76
CA SER A 83 3.16 10.70 2.20
C SER A 83 2.93 10.45 3.70
N PHE A 84 3.95 9.97 4.42
CA PHE A 84 3.85 9.73 5.84
C PHE A 84 3.85 11.04 6.63
N VAL A 85 2.83 11.21 7.49
CA VAL A 85 2.70 12.33 8.41
C VAL A 85 2.94 11.81 9.83
N TYR A 86 4.05 12.26 10.42
CA TYR A 86 4.34 11.99 11.82
C TYR A 86 3.44 12.85 12.71
N LYS A 87 2.68 12.21 13.59
CA LYS A 87 1.77 12.89 14.53
C LYS A 87 2.54 13.27 15.79
N ASN A 88 3.22 14.41 15.77
CA ASN A 88 4.00 14.89 16.92
C ASN A 88 3.08 15.41 18.05
N GLN A 89 2.52 14.50 18.85
CA GLN A 89 1.71 14.80 20.02
C GLN A 89 2.34 14.13 21.24
N GLU A 90 2.59 14.90 22.31
CA GLU A 90 3.16 14.37 23.56
C GLU A 90 2.22 13.33 24.21
N ASP A 91 0.91 13.52 24.09
CA ASP A 91 -0.13 12.64 24.64
C ASP A 91 -0.66 11.61 23.63
N TYR A 92 0.19 11.14 22.70
CA TYR A 92 -0.22 10.27 21.59
C TYR A 92 -1.01 9.02 22.05
N PHE A 93 -0.65 8.44 23.20
CA PHE A 93 -1.30 7.24 23.74
C PHE A 93 -2.59 7.52 24.53
N GLU A 94 -2.88 8.78 24.88
CA GLU A 94 -4.01 9.15 25.73
C GLU A 94 -5.26 9.61 24.93
N ASP A 95 -5.12 9.85 23.62
CA ASP A 95 -6.24 10.30 22.79
C ASP A 95 -7.21 9.16 22.40
N THR A 96 -8.31 9.07 23.15
CA THR A 96 -9.40 8.09 22.93
C THR A 96 -10.09 8.17 21.57
N ARG A 97 -9.87 9.23 20.77
CA ARG A 97 -10.45 9.38 19.42
C ARG A 97 -9.52 8.86 18.32
N MET A 98 -8.31 8.43 18.65
CA MET A 98 -7.37 7.93 17.65
C MET A 98 -7.76 6.55 17.12
N MET A 99 -7.71 6.41 15.79
CA MET A 99 -7.63 5.10 15.16
C MET A 99 -6.18 4.60 15.24
N PHE A 100 -6.01 3.30 15.49
CA PHE A 100 -4.70 2.65 15.59
C PHE A 100 -3.88 2.87 14.30
N ASP A 101 -2.72 3.51 14.43
CA ASP A 101 -1.74 3.74 13.36
C ASP A 101 -0.44 3.04 13.74
N TYR A 102 -0.17 1.90 13.11
CA TYR A 102 0.97 1.04 13.43
C TYR A 102 2.30 1.80 13.40
N HIS A 103 2.55 2.58 12.35
CA HIS A 103 3.80 3.33 12.17
C HIS A 103 3.96 4.43 13.22
N ASN A 104 2.95 5.28 13.42
CA ASN A 104 3.04 6.33 14.44
C ASN A 104 3.17 5.75 15.86
N THR A 105 2.47 4.65 16.15
CA THR A 105 2.52 3.98 17.48
C THR A 105 3.92 3.45 17.78
N LEU A 106 4.55 2.77 16.82
CA LEU A 106 5.91 2.29 17.00
C LEU A 106 6.90 3.44 17.09
N LEU A 107 6.77 4.49 16.29
CA LEU A 107 7.64 5.66 16.37
C LEU A 107 7.54 6.38 17.72
N HIS A 108 6.33 6.53 18.29
CA HIS A 108 6.15 7.09 19.64
C HIS A 108 6.66 6.19 20.75
N SER A 109 6.71 4.88 20.52
CA SER A 109 7.40 3.96 21.44
C SER A 109 8.93 4.13 21.41
N LEU A 110 9.48 4.79 20.37
CA LEU A 110 10.88 5.13 20.28
C LEU A 110 11.12 6.48 20.97
N LYS A 111 12.14 6.53 21.84
CA LYS A 111 12.62 7.78 22.43
C LYS A 111 13.54 8.54 21.47
N LEU A 112 13.13 8.66 20.20
CA LEU A 112 13.93 9.25 19.11
C LEU A 112 13.15 10.36 18.43
N ASP A 113 13.81 11.49 18.15
CA ASP A 113 13.21 12.57 17.37
C ASP A 113 13.18 12.18 15.88
N PHE A 114 11.99 11.76 15.42
CA PHE A 114 11.77 11.34 14.05
C PHE A 114 12.00 12.47 13.04
N ILE A 115 11.71 13.73 13.41
CA ILE A 115 11.84 14.88 12.51
C ILE A 115 13.32 15.15 12.28
N GLU A 116 14.14 15.05 13.33
CA GLU A 116 15.59 15.15 13.21
C GLU A 116 16.16 14.00 12.37
N PHE A 117 15.78 12.76 12.67
CA PHE A 117 16.22 11.58 11.91
C PHE A 117 15.89 11.69 10.42
N LYS A 118 14.68 12.17 10.06
CA LYS A 118 14.26 12.32 8.67
C LYS A 118 15.16 13.28 7.89
N LYS A 119 15.76 14.29 8.52
CA LYS A 119 16.71 15.21 7.86
C LYS A 119 18.01 14.50 7.47
N TYR A 120 18.46 13.56 8.28
CA TYR A 120 19.69 12.78 8.03
C TYR A 120 19.47 11.55 7.15
N PHE A 121 18.22 11.24 6.78
CA PHE A 121 17.87 9.99 6.10
C PHE A 121 18.47 9.84 4.70
N ASP A 122 18.50 10.93 3.94
CA ASP A 122 19.09 10.96 2.59
C ASP A 122 20.55 11.45 2.57
N GLU A 123 21.12 11.75 3.74
CA GLU A 123 22.50 12.21 3.89
C GLU A 123 23.48 11.03 3.98
N LYS A 124 24.77 11.31 3.73
CA LYS A 124 25.84 10.32 3.92
C LYS A 124 25.96 9.94 5.40
N CYS A 125 26.04 8.63 5.65
CA CYS A 125 26.07 8.09 7.00
C CYS A 125 27.48 7.63 7.40
N ASP A 126 27.94 8.08 8.56
CA ASP A 126 29.14 7.54 9.21
C ASP A 126 28.81 6.29 10.03
N PHE A 127 29.80 5.40 10.17
CA PHE A 127 29.65 4.16 10.94
C PHE A 127 29.26 4.43 12.41
N GLU A 128 29.87 5.44 13.04
CA GLU A 128 29.62 5.76 14.45
C GLU A 128 28.16 6.21 14.69
N TYR A 129 27.58 6.95 13.75
CA TYR A 129 26.18 7.33 13.82
C TYR A 129 25.27 6.11 13.68
N PHE A 130 25.54 5.23 12.71
CA PHE A 130 24.73 4.03 12.50
C PHE A 130 24.80 3.06 13.69
N GLU A 131 25.97 2.88 14.29
CA GLU A 131 26.16 2.06 15.49
C GLU A 131 25.37 2.62 16.69
N LYS A 132 25.42 3.94 16.91
CA LYS A 132 24.63 4.61 17.96
C LYS A 132 23.13 4.47 17.72
N LEU A 133 22.69 4.63 16.46
CA LEU A 133 21.29 4.46 16.09
C LEU A 133 20.81 3.04 16.43
N LEU A 134 21.54 2.00 16.02
CA LEU A 134 21.18 0.61 16.30
C LEU A 134 21.22 0.27 17.79
N ALA A 135 22.14 0.86 18.57
CA ALA A 135 22.21 0.64 20.01
C ALA A 135 20.89 1.00 20.72
N LEU A 136 20.19 2.05 20.28
CA LEU A 136 18.88 2.45 20.84
C LEU A 136 17.80 1.36 20.67
N PHE A 137 17.87 0.58 19.59
CA PHE A 137 16.91 -0.50 19.34
C PHE A 137 17.28 -1.80 20.07
N LEU A 138 18.52 -1.94 20.54
CA LEU A 138 19.06 -3.16 21.13
C LEU A 138 19.06 -3.18 22.67
N GLU A 139 18.77 -2.07 23.35
CA GLU A 139 18.94 -1.93 24.82
C GLU A 139 18.24 -3.02 25.66
N ASN A 140 17.08 -3.52 25.22
CA ASN A 140 16.26 -4.49 25.96
C ASN A 140 16.08 -5.83 25.24
N GLU A 141 16.93 -6.11 24.25
CA GLU A 141 16.82 -7.31 23.42
C GLU A 141 17.62 -8.50 23.95
N LYS A 142 17.33 -9.70 23.44
CA LYS A 142 18.05 -10.93 23.80
C LYS A 142 19.54 -10.80 23.49
N GLN A 143 20.41 -11.32 24.36
CA GLN A 143 21.87 -11.28 24.17
C GLN A 143 22.33 -11.92 22.85
N GLU A 144 21.67 -12.99 22.42
CA GLU A 144 21.93 -13.64 21.13
C GLU A 144 21.65 -12.69 19.97
N LEU A 145 20.52 -11.97 19.99
CA LEU A 145 20.18 -10.99 18.97
C LEU A 145 21.24 -9.88 18.91
N ILE A 146 21.65 -9.36 20.05
CA ILE A 146 22.70 -8.34 20.15
C ILE A 146 24.01 -8.86 19.54
N TYR A 147 24.38 -10.12 19.80
CA TYR A 147 25.57 -10.74 19.24
C TYR A 147 25.50 -10.87 17.71
N LEU A 148 24.38 -11.38 17.18
CA LEU A 148 24.17 -11.50 15.73
C LEU A 148 24.21 -10.15 15.03
N ILE A 149 23.55 -9.13 15.58
CA ILE A 149 23.56 -7.78 15.01
C ILE A 149 24.97 -7.17 15.08
N ARG A 150 25.71 -7.37 16.17
CA ARG A 150 27.12 -6.93 16.25
C ARG A 150 28.01 -7.59 15.21
N LYS A 151 27.75 -8.85 14.87
CA LYS A 151 28.46 -9.55 13.79
C LYS A 151 28.23 -8.85 12.44
N GLU A 152 26.99 -8.51 12.12
CA GLU A 152 26.64 -7.80 10.88
C GLU A 152 27.17 -6.36 10.86
N LEU A 153 27.28 -5.70 12.01
CA LEU A 153 27.92 -4.38 12.11
C LEU A 153 29.39 -4.38 11.64
N TYR A 154 30.13 -5.48 11.80
CA TYR A 154 31.49 -5.56 11.26
C TYR A 154 31.52 -5.55 9.73
N PHE A 155 30.52 -6.15 9.08
CA PHE A 155 30.39 -6.08 7.63
C PHE A 155 30.12 -4.65 7.17
N ILE A 156 29.17 -3.96 7.83
CA ILE A 156 28.85 -2.56 7.53
C ILE A 156 30.07 -1.66 7.74
N LYS A 157 30.85 -1.90 8.80
CA LYS A 157 32.10 -1.18 9.07
C LYS A 157 33.10 -1.33 7.93
N ASP A 158 33.22 -2.52 7.36
CA ASP A 158 34.16 -2.75 6.25
C ASP A 158 33.64 -2.18 4.93
N LEU A 159 32.33 -2.25 4.68
CA LEU A 159 31.67 -1.66 3.52
C LEU A 159 31.90 -0.14 3.45
N LEU A 160 31.70 0.56 4.58
CA LEU A 160 31.88 2.01 4.66
C LEU A 160 33.33 2.49 4.50
N LYS A 161 34.33 1.62 4.61
CA LYS A 161 35.72 1.99 4.28
C LYS A 161 35.93 2.20 2.78
N ASN A 162 35.19 1.45 1.96
CA ASN A 162 35.39 1.39 0.51
C ASN A 162 34.35 2.19 -0.26
N GLN A 163 33.17 2.42 0.31
CA GLN A 163 32.07 3.12 -0.34
C GLN A 163 31.38 4.10 0.60
N SER A 164 31.02 5.28 0.11
CA SER A 164 30.15 6.21 0.83
C SER A 164 28.70 5.95 0.45
N LEU A 165 27.87 5.59 1.42
CA LEU A 165 26.44 5.31 1.23
C LEU A 165 25.60 6.28 2.04
N THR A 166 24.38 6.53 1.57
CA THR A 166 23.36 7.27 2.34
C THR A 166 22.82 6.42 3.50
N LEU A 167 22.27 7.06 4.53
CA LEU A 167 21.65 6.34 5.65
C LEU A 167 20.53 5.40 5.17
N LYS A 168 19.71 5.85 4.22
CA LYS A 168 18.67 5.05 3.57
C LYS A 168 19.20 3.77 2.92
N GLU A 169 20.24 3.87 2.10
CA GLU A 169 20.85 2.72 1.42
C GLU A 169 21.46 1.74 2.42
N LEU A 170 22.14 2.27 3.43
CA LEU A 170 22.80 1.46 4.44
C LEU A 170 21.79 0.69 5.30
N ILE A 171 20.70 1.33 5.74
CA ILE A 171 19.60 0.65 6.44
C ILE A 171 18.98 -0.44 5.55
N HIS A 172 18.79 -0.16 4.26
CA HIS A 172 18.24 -1.13 3.32
C HIS A 172 19.14 -2.37 3.17
N LEU A 173 20.44 -2.17 2.95
CA LEU A 173 21.41 -3.26 2.86
C LEU A 173 21.48 -4.07 4.15
N PHE A 174 21.46 -3.39 5.29
CA PHE A 174 21.43 -4.04 6.60
C PHE A 174 20.19 -4.91 6.76
N PHE A 175 19.00 -4.42 6.36
CA PHE A 175 17.78 -5.22 6.36
C PHE A 175 17.88 -6.48 5.49
N MET A 176 18.48 -6.36 4.29
CA MET A 176 18.68 -7.52 3.42
C MET A 176 19.52 -8.60 4.10
N GLN A 177 20.57 -8.22 4.82
CA GLN A 177 21.43 -9.17 5.53
C GLN A 177 20.73 -9.80 6.73
N ILE A 178 20.19 -8.97 7.63
CA ILE A 178 19.61 -9.50 8.86
C ILE A 178 18.35 -10.32 8.58
N SER A 179 17.60 -10.04 7.51
CA SER A 179 16.35 -10.75 7.18
C SER A 179 16.49 -12.26 6.98
N GLN A 180 17.72 -12.75 6.79
CA GLN A 180 18.07 -14.17 6.64
C GLN A 180 18.45 -14.84 7.97
N LEU A 181 18.58 -14.07 9.05
CA LEU A 181 18.99 -14.56 10.35
C LEU A 181 17.80 -15.11 11.14
N SER A 182 18.09 -16.16 11.92
CA SER A 182 17.18 -16.77 12.88
C SER A 182 17.84 -16.83 14.26
N LEU A 183 17.07 -16.58 15.31
CA LEU A 183 17.47 -16.73 16.70
C LEU A 183 17.23 -18.16 17.17
N SER A 184 18.12 -18.69 17.99
CA SER A 184 17.91 -19.99 18.63
C SER A 184 16.70 -19.95 19.56
N ASP A 185 15.87 -20.99 19.47
CA ASP A 185 14.76 -21.19 20.38
C ASP A 185 15.15 -22.26 21.41
N VAL A 186 15.69 -21.81 22.54
CA VAL A 186 16.18 -22.69 23.61
C VAL A 186 15.11 -22.77 24.70
N GLY A 187 14.37 -23.88 24.73
CA GLY A 187 13.34 -24.10 25.76
C GLY A 187 12.12 -24.94 25.36
N GLY A 188 12.16 -25.60 24.19
CA GLY A 188 11.06 -26.42 23.72
C GLY A 188 10.82 -27.71 24.54
N GLY A 189 9.65 -28.32 24.33
CA GLY A 189 9.25 -29.54 25.01
C GLY A 189 9.90 -30.81 24.46
N LYS A 190 9.29 -31.97 24.69
CA LYS A 190 9.89 -33.28 24.33
C LYS A 190 9.64 -33.72 22.90
N VAL A 191 8.57 -33.22 22.27
CA VAL A 191 8.19 -33.59 20.91
C VAL A 191 8.93 -32.70 19.93
N THR A 192 9.59 -33.28 18.93
CA THR A 192 10.43 -32.48 18.02
C THR A 192 9.65 -32.06 16.77
N VAL A 193 9.72 -30.78 16.42
CA VAL A 193 9.17 -30.21 15.18
C VAL A 193 10.33 -29.84 14.27
N MET A 194 10.37 -30.39 13.06
CA MET A 194 11.49 -30.17 12.15
C MET A 194 11.08 -30.27 10.68
N GLY A 195 11.94 -29.80 9.79
CA GLY A 195 11.78 -30.06 8.36
C GLY A 195 12.24 -31.46 7.96
N LEU A 196 11.93 -31.83 6.72
CA LEU A 196 12.28 -33.14 6.16
C LEU A 196 13.80 -33.39 6.10
N LEU A 197 14.59 -32.35 5.83
CA LEU A 197 16.03 -32.51 5.64
C LEU A 197 16.76 -32.68 6.98
N GLU A 198 16.23 -32.04 8.02
CA GLU A 198 16.67 -32.16 9.41
C GLU A 198 16.39 -33.56 9.97
N SER A 199 15.30 -34.20 9.53
CA SER A 199 14.97 -35.59 9.93
C SER A 199 15.86 -36.67 9.29
N ARG A 200 16.79 -36.30 8.41
CA ARG A 200 17.56 -37.27 7.62
C ARG A 200 18.47 -38.11 8.52
N GLY A 201 18.20 -39.41 8.56
CA GLY A 201 18.98 -40.39 9.33
C GLY A 201 18.54 -40.51 10.79
N LEU A 202 17.46 -39.84 11.18
CA LEU A 202 16.79 -40.02 12.48
C LEU A 202 15.66 -41.04 12.34
N CYS A 203 15.37 -41.76 13.43
CA CYS A 203 14.24 -42.69 13.52
C CYS A 203 13.31 -42.22 14.63
N PHE A 204 12.01 -42.18 14.34
CA PHE A 204 10.97 -41.78 15.28
C PHE A 204 9.90 -42.85 15.32
N ASP A 205 9.37 -43.14 16.51
CA ASP A 205 8.29 -44.11 16.69
C ASP A 205 6.94 -43.53 16.22
N GLY A 206 6.74 -42.23 16.42
CA GLY A 206 5.52 -41.52 16.03
C GLY A 206 5.85 -40.38 15.08
N VAL A 207 5.18 -40.34 13.93
CA VAL A 207 5.38 -39.31 12.91
C VAL A 207 4.07 -38.64 12.58
N ILE A 208 4.08 -37.30 12.58
CA ILE A 208 2.96 -36.48 12.13
C ILE A 208 3.45 -35.62 10.96
N LEU A 209 2.85 -35.80 9.79
CA LEU A 209 3.15 -35.02 8.59
C LEU A 209 2.05 -33.98 8.37
N VAL A 210 2.44 -32.71 8.26
CA VAL A 210 1.52 -31.59 8.06
C VAL A 210 1.72 -30.95 6.70
N ASP A 211 0.73 -30.18 6.23
CA ASP A 211 0.77 -29.48 4.93
C ASP A 211 1.15 -30.41 3.78
N PHE A 212 0.56 -31.62 3.77
CA PHE A 212 0.82 -32.62 2.72
C PHE A 212 0.05 -32.31 1.42
N ASN A 213 0.29 -31.11 0.90
CA ASN A 213 -0.38 -30.46 -0.23
C ASN A 213 0.54 -30.32 -1.44
N GLU A 214 -0.04 -30.30 -2.64
CA GLU A 214 0.71 -30.20 -3.91
C GLU A 214 1.54 -28.91 -4.03
N GLU A 215 1.13 -27.85 -3.32
CA GLU A 215 1.85 -26.57 -3.23
C GLU A 215 3.22 -26.70 -2.53
N PHE A 216 3.31 -27.57 -1.53
CA PHE A 216 4.49 -27.72 -0.66
C PHE A 216 5.27 -29.00 -0.94
N ILE A 217 4.57 -30.09 -1.28
CA ILE A 217 5.11 -31.43 -1.44
C ILE A 217 4.55 -32.00 -2.76
N PRO A 218 5.39 -32.29 -3.78
CA PRO A 218 6.84 -32.04 -3.83
C PRO A 218 7.22 -30.57 -3.97
N LYS A 219 8.40 -30.21 -3.44
CA LYS A 219 8.92 -28.85 -3.56
C LYS A 219 9.40 -28.59 -4.99
N ARG A 220 8.61 -27.83 -5.76
CA ARG A 220 8.94 -27.45 -7.14
C ARG A 220 9.97 -26.31 -7.16
N SER A 221 11.10 -26.50 -7.83
CA SER A 221 12.07 -25.42 -8.06
C SER A 221 11.69 -24.62 -9.30
N VAL A 222 10.97 -23.52 -9.13
CA VAL A 222 10.39 -22.76 -10.25
C VAL A 222 11.40 -21.77 -10.90
N ASN A 223 12.46 -21.38 -10.19
CA ASN A 223 13.27 -20.21 -10.58
C ASN A 223 14.78 -20.49 -10.72
N GLU A 224 15.19 -21.31 -11.68
CA GLU A 224 16.61 -21.41 -12.05
C GLU A 224 16.84 -20.90 -13.48
N LEU A 225 17.11 -19.60 -13.61
CA LEU A 225 17.23 -18.87 -14.88
C LEU A 225 18.43 -19.30 -15.75
N PHE A 226 19.48 -19.88 -15.15
CA PHE A 226 20.75 -20.14 -15.85
C PHE A 226 20.93 -21.58 -16.33
N LEU A 227 20.38 -22.57 -15.62
CA LEU A 227 20.60 -24.00 -15.92
C LEU A 227 19.27 -24.76 -15.95
N ASN A 228 18.73 -24.95 -17.16
CA ASN A 228 17.53 -25.75 -17.35
C ASN A 228 17.75 -27.24 -17.00
N ASN A 229 16.65 -27.98 -16.84
CA ASN A 229 16.68 -29.39 -16.40
C ASN A 229 17.51 -30.28 -17.33
N GLU A 230 17.44 -30.04 -18.65
CA GLU A 230 18.14 -30.83 -19.66
C GLU A 230 19.66 -30.61 -19.60
N VAL A 231 20.11 -29.37 -19.43
CA VAL A 231 21.53 -29.05 -19.26
C VAL A 231 22.08 -29.69 -17.99
N ARG A 232 21.32 -29.67 -16.87
CA ARG A 232 21.70 -30.37 -15.64
C ARG A 232 21.90 -31.86 -15.84
N LYS A 233 20.93 -32.52 -16.47
CA LYS A 233 20.99 -33.97 -16.75
C LYS A 233 22.25 -34.31 -17.55
N LYS A 234 22.56 -33.53 -18.58
CA LYS A 234 23.77 -33.71 -19.41
C LYS A 234 25.07 -33.41 -18.66
N ALA A 235 25.06 -32.44 -17.75
CA ALA A 235 26.22 -32.08 -16.93
C ALA A 235 26.44 -33.00 -15.71
N GLY A 236 25.59 -34.03 -15.52
CA GLY A 236 25.66 -34.92 -14.35
C GLY A 236 25.18 -34.29 -13.04
N LEU A 237 24.54 -33.12 -13.09
CA LEU A 237 23.97 -32.43 -11.94
C LEU A 237 22.62 -33.04 -11.54
N ILE A 238 22.17 -32.78 -10.32
CA ILE A 238 20.88 -33.27 -9.81
C ILE A 238 19.74 -32.59 -10.59
N SER A 239 19.00 -33.38 -11.36
CA SER A 239 17.81 -32.94 -12.10
C SER A 239 16.62 -32.68 -11.17
N TYR A 240 15.57 -32.01 -11.68
CA TYR A 240 14.33 -31.81 -10.93
C TYR A 240 13.71 -33.15 -10.52
N ASP A 241 13.63 -34.09 -11.46
CA ASP A 241 13.11 -35.45 -11.21
C ASP A 241 13.91 -36.17 -10.11
N ARG A 242 15.25 -36.02 -10.09
CA ARG A 242 16.10 -36.62 -9.05
C ARG A 242 15.88 -35.97 -7.69
N ARG A 243 15.69 -34.65 -7.62
CA ARG A 243 15.38 -33.94 -6.36
C ARG A 243 14.02 -34.39 -5.80
N GLU A 244 13.03 -34.47 -6.67
CA GLU A 244 11.69 -34.94 -6.30
C GLU A 244 11.73 -36.40 -5.81
N ASN A 245 12.43 -37.28 -6.53
CA ASN A 245 12.60 -38.67 -6.12
C ASN A 245 13.34 -38.82 -4.79
N LEU A 246 14.33 -37.95 -4.54
CA LEU A 246 15.04 -37.92 -3.26
C LEU A 246 14.11 -37.47 -2.12
N GLN A 247 13.25 -36.47 -2.38
CA GLN A 247 12.25 -36.03 -1.41
C GLN A 247 11.24 -37.15 -1.11
N ARG A 248 10.76 -37.85 -2.15
CA ARG A 248 9.87 -39.02 -1.99
C ARG A 248 10.54 -40.10 -1.14
N PHE A 249 11.80 -40.43 -1.42
CA PHE A 249 12.56 -41.40 -0.64
C PHE A 249 12.68 -41.01 0.84
N TYR A 250 12.89 -39.73 1.15
CA TYR A 250 12.95 -39.28 2.55
C TYR A 250 11.61 -39.43 3.27
N TYR A 251 10.50 -39.05 2.64
CA TYR A 251 9.17 -39.28 3.22
C TYR A 251 8.88 -40.76 3.41
N GLU A 252 9.15 -41.58 2.39
CA GLU A 252 8.92 -43.03 2.42
C GLU A 252 9.74 -43.71 3.53
N SER A 253 11.03 -43.38 3.65
CA SER A 253 11.90 -43.91 4.70
C SER A 253 11.41 -43.55 6.09
N LEU A 254 11.00 -42.29 6.28
CA LEU A 254 10.49 -41.79 7.56
C LEU A 254 9.17 -42.47 7.94
N MET A 255 8.27 -42.66 6.97
CA MET A 255 7.01 -43.38 7.18
C MET A 255 7.19 -44.87 7.46
N LYS A 256 8.14 -45.55 6.81
CA LYS A 256 8.41 -46.99 7.03
C LYS A 256 9.01 -47.29 8.39
N ASN A 257 9.81 -46.38 8.92
CA ASN A 257 10.53 -46.58 10.18
C ASN A 257 9.66 -46.25 11.42
N ALA A 258 8.52 -45.59 11.24
CA ALA A 258 7.63 -45.21 12.33
C ALA A 258 6.59 -46.30 12.65
N LEU A 259 6.27 -46.44 13.93
CA LEU A 259 5.20 -47.33 14.41
C LEU A 259 3.82 -46.74 14.11
N GLU A 260 3.68 -45.43 14.25
CA GLU A 260 2.43 -44.70 14.03
C GLU A 260 2.68 -43.49 13.13
N VAL A 261 1.87 -43.35 12.07
CA VAL A 261 1.96 -42.25 11.10
C VAL A 261 0.59 -41.62 10.90
N SER A 262 0.53 -40.32 11.13
CA SER A 262 -0.64 -39.48 10.90
C SER A 262 -0.29 -38.35 9.94
N ILE A 263 -1.13 -38.13 8.93
CA ILE A 263 -0.88 -37.18 7.86
C ILE A 263 -2.10 -36.26 7.73
N CYS A 264 -1.86 -34.95 7.61
CA CYS A 264 -2.90 -33.99 7.30
C CYS A 264 -2.55 -33.07 6.13
N PHE A 265 -3.59 -32.57 5.47
CA PHE A 265 -3.50 -31.66 4.34
C PHE A 265 -4.72 -30.73 4.28
N VAL A 266 -4.59 -29.62 3.55
CA VAL A 266 -5.69 -28.69 3.28
C VAL A 266 -6.42 -29.09 2.00
N GLU A 267 -7.75 -29.08 2.00
CA GLU A 267 -8.56 -29.35 0.82
C GLU A 267 -9.68 -28.32 0.72
N ASN A 268 -9.60 -27.45 -0.30
CA ASN A 268 -10.58 -26.42 -0.62
C ASN A 268 -10.53 -26.10 -2.13
N GLU A 269 -11.22 -25.05 -2.58
CA GLU A 269 -11.28 -24.69 -4.01
C GLU A 269 -9.91 -24.36 -4.62
N GLU A 270 -8.94 -23.92 -3.81
CA GLU A 270 -7.60 -23.51 -4.27
C GLU A 270 -6.52 -24.56 -4.01
N LYS A 271 -6.66 -25.34 -2.93
CA LYS A 271 -5.62 -26.25 -2.43
C LYS A 271 -6.07 -27.70 -2.51
N SER A 272 -5.18 -28.54 -3.02
CA SER A 272 -5.38 -29.99 -3.14
C SER A 272 -4.28 -30.77 -2.40
N LYS A 273 -4.60 -32.02 -2.06
CA LYS A 273 -3.64 -32.99 -1.49
C LYS A 273 -2.47 -33.22 -2.45
N SER A 274 -1.31 -33.56 -1.89
CA SER A 274 -0.13 -33.93 -2.67
C SER A 274 -0.33 -35.23 -3.46
N ARG A 275 0.13 -35.26 -4.70
CA ARG A 275 0.21 -36.49 -5.52
C ARG A 275 1.07 -37.59 -4.89
N PHE A 276 2.00 -37.24 -4.00
CA PHE A 276 2.83 -38.23 -3.31
C PHE A 276 1.98 -39.22 -2.50
N LEU A 277 0.80 -38.82 -2.00
CA LEU A 277 -0.11 -39.74 -1.31
C LEU A 277 -0.65 -40.85 -2.22
N ASP A 278 -0.78 -40.58 -3.52
CA ASP A 278 -1.28 -41.56 -4.49
C ASP A 278 -0.14 -42.41 -5.09
N GLU A 279 1.10 -41.94 -4.99
CA GLU A 279 2.30 -42.63 -5.50
C GLU A 279 2.97 -43.55 -4.47
N LEU A 280 2.77 -43.28 -3.17
CA LEU A 280 3.34 -44.07 -2.09
C LEU A 280 2.55 -45.37 -1.88
N ASP A 281 3.26 -46.49 -1.80
CA ASP A 281 2.67 -47.83 -1.61
C ASP A 281 2.34 -48.10 -0.12
N PHE A 282 1.37 -47.35 0.42
CA PHE A 282 0.86 -47.51 1.78
C PHE A 282 -0.67 -47.55 1.83
N ASP A 283 -1.20 -48.31 2.78
CA ASP A 283 -2.62 -48.29 3.10
C ASP A 283 -2.97 -47.07 3.96
N PHE A 284 -3.78 -46.18 3.41
CA PHE A 284 -4.26 -45.00 4.10
C PHE A 284 -5.72 -45.15 4.55
N PHE A 285 -5.99 -44.74 5.80
CA PHE A 285 -7.33 -44.66 6.37
C PHE A 285 -7.73 -43.19 6.52
N TYR A 286 -8.80 -42.78 5.84
CA TYR A 286 -9.35 -41.43 5.96
C TYR A 286 -10.19 -41.30 7.25
N GLU A 287 -9.71 -40.46 8.16
CA GLU A 287 -10.39 -40.17 9.42
C GLU A 287 -11.56 -39.22 9.17
N THR A 288 -12.79 -39.72 9.26
CA THR A 288 -14.03 -38.95 9.04
C THR A 288 -14.87 -38.79 10.31
N HIS A 289 -14.53 -39.46 11.42
CA HIS A 289 -15.34 -39.46 12.63
C HIS A 289 -15.32 -38.12 13.36
N ILE A 290 -14.17 -37.45 13.40
CA ILE A 290 -14.04 -36.14 14.06
C ILE A 290 -14.34 -35.03 13.05
N HIS A 291 -15.45 -34.32 13.24
CA HIS A 291 -15.82 -33.19 12.39
C HIS A 291 -14.85 -32.01 12.57
N GLN A 292 -14.53 -31.25 11.51
CA GLN A 292 -13.58 -30.13 11.56
C GLN A 292 -13.92 -29.08 12.64
N LYS A 293 -15.21 -28.87 12.89
CA LYS A 293 -15.72 -28.02 14.00
C LYS A 293 -15.17 -28.39 15.38
N ALA A 294 -14.89 -29.67 15.64
CA ALA A 294 -14.29 -30.09 16.92
C ALA A 294 -12.86 -29.54 17.08
N TYR A 295 -12.06 -29.59 16.01
CA TYR A 295 -10.72 -29.00 15.98
C TYR A 295 -10.75 -27.48 16.11
N LEU A 296 -11.72 -26.83 15.45
CA LEU A 296 -11.94 -25.38 15.59
C LEU A 296 -12.24 -24.99 17.05
N ASN A 297 -13.17 -25.72 17.68
CA ASN A 297 -13.54 -25.51 19.09
C ASN A 297 -12.36 -25.78 20.03
N ALA A 298 -11.53 -26.80 19.74
CA ALA A 298 -10.37 -27.15 20.54
C ALA A 298 -9.31 -26.03 20.59
N LEU A 299 -9.13 -25.29 19.48
CA LEU A 299 -8.24 -24.13 19.45
C LEU A 299 -8.77 -22.94 20.27
N LYS A 300 -10.00 -23.02 20.80
CA LYS A 300 -10.70 -21.90 21.45
C LYS A 300 -10.55 -20.62 20.64
N LEU A 301 -10.60 -20.76 19.32
CA LEU A 301 -10.91 -19.66 18.45
C LEU A 301 -12.37 -19.36 18.75
N ASP A 302 -12.63 -18.62 19.85
CA ASP A 302 -13.91 -17.98 20.17
C ASP A 302 -14.16 -16.85 19.16
N TYR A 303 -13.87 -17.15 17.89
CA TYR A 303 -14.25 -16.38 16.75
C TYR A 303 -15.66 -16.84 16.44
N GLU A 304 -16.64 -16.24 17.13
CA GLU A 304 -17.93 -16.07 16.49
C GLU A 304 -17.62 -15.36 15.19
N GLY A 305 -17.64 -16.10 14.08
CA GLY A 305 -17.36 -15.57 12.77
C GLY A 305 -18.22 -14.33 12.58
N ILE A 306 -17.62 -13.15 12.75
CA ILE A 306 -18.29 -11.90 12.46
C ILE A 306 -18.51 -12.02 10.97
N LYS A 307 -19.73 -12.37 10.57
CA LYS A 307 -20.10 -12.32 9.16
C LYS A 307 -19.94 -10.85 8.81
N PRO A 308 -18.90 -10.48 8.03
CA PRO A 308 -18.73 -9.08 7.70
C PRO A 308 -20.01 -8.65 7.01
N ASN A 309 -20.60 -7.56 7.48
CA ASN A 309 -21.79 -7.04 6.83
C ASN A 309 -21.36 -6.46 5.48
N LEU A 310 -21.33 -7.30 4.45
CA LEU A 310 -21.00 -6.94 3.06
C LEU A 310 -22.21 -6.34 2.32
N THR A 311 -23.33 -6.06 2.98
CA THR A 311 -24.44 -5.38 2.31
C THR A 311 -24.01 -3.95 1.97
N PRO A 312 -24.09 -3.54 0.69
CA PRO A 312 -23.77 -2.18 0.30
C PRO A 312 -24.59 -1.16 1.08
N ILE A 313 -23.98 -0.05 1.47
CA ILE A 313 -24.64 1.05 2.14
C ILE A 313 -25.48 1.81 1.10
N LYS A 314 -26.78 1.93 1.37
CA LYS A 314 -27.70 2.73 0.53
C LYS A 314 -27.30 4.20 0.55
N ALA A 315 -27.67 4.94 -0.49
CA ALA A 315 -27.38 6.36 -0.55
C ALA A 315 -28.09 7.08 0.59
N PRO A 316 -27.42 8.02 1.27
CA PRO A 316 -28.06 8.80 2.29
C PRO A 316 -29.06 9.77 1.63
N ILE A 317 -30.24 9.88 2.23
CA ILE A 317 -31.29 10.81 1.84
C ILE A 317 -31.44 11.82 2.98
N LEU A 318 -31.14 13.08 2.71
CA LEU A 318 -31.28 14.15 3.69
C LEU A 318 -31.45 15.51 3.01
N LYS A 319 -32.00 16.46 3.78
CA LYS A 319 -32.11 17.86 3.36
C LYS A 319 -30.78 18.58 3.58
N HIS A 320 -30.21 19.13 2.50
CA HIS A 320 -28.91 19.80 2.54
C HIS A 320 -28.94 21.09 1.73
N ASN A 321 -28.39 22.17 2.31
CA ASN A 321 -28.23 23.44 1.61
C ASN A 321 -26.77 23.64 1.16
N PRO A 322 -26.45 23.42 -0.13
CA PRO A 322 -25.10 23.60 -0.63
C PRO A 322 -24.65 25.07 -0.68
N PHE A 323 -25.51 26.03 -0.35
CA PHE A 323 -25.24 27.47 -0.40
C PHE A 323 -25.05 28.13 0.98
N GLU A 324 -25.05 27.35 2.06
CA GLU A 324 -24.74 27.86 3.41
C GLU A 324 -23.34 28.51 3.45
N PHE A 325 -22.40 27.95 2.69
CA PHE A 325 -21.07 28.49 2.46
C PHE A 325 -20.91 28.95 1.01
N PRO A 326 -19.96 29.87 0.70
CA PRO A 326 -19.66 30.24 -0.69
C PRO A 326 -19.37 29.02 -1.55
N LEU A 327 -20.02 28.93 -2.72
CA LEU A 327 -19.89 27.81 -3.64
C LEU A 327 -18.63 27.98 -4.49
N SER A 328 -17.81 26.93 -4.54
CA SER A 328 -16.70 26.84 -5.49
C SER A 328 -17.05 25.92 -6.64
N PHE A 329 -16.38 26.11 -7.79
CA PHE A 329 -16.61 25.25 -8.95
C PHE A 329 -16.36 23.78 -8.63
N SER A 330 -15.27 23.43 -7.94
CA SER A 330 -14.96 22.05 -7.56
C SER A 330 -16.06 21.43 -6.71
N ARG A 331 -16.62 22.21 -5.77
CA ARG A 331 -17.73 21.76 -4.91
C ARG A 331 -19.03 21.59 -5.69
N PHE A 332 -19.34 22.53 -6.59
CA PHE A 332 -20.48 22.45 -7.50
C PHE A 332 -20.37 21.23 -8.42
N ASN A 333 -19.21 21.03 -9.05
CA ASN A 333 -18.96 19.92 -9.96
C ASN A 333 -19.08 18.55 -9.28
N LEU A 334 -18.66 18.44 -8.01
CA LEU A 334 -18.86 17.23 -7.21
C LEU A 334 -20.34 17.01 -6.87
N LEU A 335 -21.07 18.06 -6.49
CA LEU A 335 -22.50 17.94 -6.22
C LEU A 335 -23.29 17.52 -7.47
N GLU A 336 -22.89 17.99 -8.64
CA GLU A 336 -23.57 17.68 -9.89
C GLU A 336 -23.32 16.25 -10.35
N ASN A 337 -22.06 15.82 -10.40
CA ASN A 337 -21.68 14.56 -11.03
C ASN A 337 -21.47 13.40 -10.03
N GLN A 338 -21.18 13.69 -8.76
CA GLN A 338 -20.77 12.70 -7.75
C GLN A 338 -21.31 13.05 -6.35
N LYS A 339 -22.63 13.06 -6.19
CA LYS A 339 -23.31 13.43 -4.94
C LYS A 339 -22.83 12.62 -3.74
N ARG A 340 -22.56 11.32 -3.91
CA ARG A 340 -22.08 10.47 -2.82
C ARG A 340 -20.68 10.88 -2.35
N THR A 341 -19.79 11.21 -3.29
CA THR A 341 -18.47 11.78 -2.98
C THR A 341 -18.61 13.11 -2.24
N TYR A 342 -19.53 13.97 -2.68
CA TYR A 342 -19.85 15.22 -2.01
C TYR A 342 -20.28 15.00 -0.55
N TYR A 343 -21.17 14.04 -0.30
CA TYR A 343 -21.66 13.71 1.04
C TYR A 343 -20.51 13.32 1.98
N TYR A 344 -19.68 12.37 1.59
CA TYR A 344 -18.56 11.93 2.44
C TYR A 344 -17.53 13.05 2.68
N ARG A 345 -17.25 13.85 1.65
CA ARG A 345 -16.21 14.88 1.72
C ARG A 345 -16.62 16.15 2.46
N TYR A 346 -17.83 16.66 2.21
CA TYR A 346 -18.26 17.97 2.69
C TYR A 346 -19.35 17.91 3.78
N ILE A 347 -20.11 16.83 3.88
CA ILE A 347 -21.13 16.66 4.93
C ILE A 347 -20.54 15.89 6.10
N LEU A 348 -19.89 14.74 5.84
CA LEU A 348 -19.24 13.95 6.90
C LEU A 348 -17.79 14.35 7.18
N ASN A 349 -17.18 15.19 6.35
CA ASN A 349 -15.78 15.63 6.49
C ASN A 349 -14.77 14.47 6.61
N LEU A 350 -14.97 13.39 5.86
CA LEU A 350 -14.05 12.26 5.84
C LEU A 350 -12.82 12.57 5.00
N ALA A 351 -11.64 12.28 5.56
CA ALA A 351 -10.39 12.35 4.80
C ALA A 351 -10.38 11.31 3.68
N GLU A 352 -9.84 11.69 2.52
CA GLU A 352 -9.61 10.75 1.43
C GLU A 352 -8.52 9.73 1.79
N PRO A 353 -8.61 8.48 1.29
CA PRO A 353 -7.55 7.51 1.47
C PRO A 353 -6.24 8.02 0.86
N ARG A 354 -5.11 7.57 1.41
CA ARG A 354 -3.79 7.87 0.84
C ARG A 354 -3.73 7.27 -0.57
N VAL A 355 -3.60 8.15 -1.57
CA VAL A 355 -3.58 7.81 -2.99
C VAL A 355 -2.31 7.04 -3.34
N LEU A 356 -2.42 5.99 -4.17
CA LEU A 356 -1.29 5.23 -4.71
C LEU A 356 -0.41 6.12 -5.60
N SER A 357 0.87 5.77 -5.74
CA SER A 357 1.93 6.63 -6.32
C SER A 357 1.61 7.26 -7.69
N GLU A 358 0.87 6.60 -8.56
CA GLU A 358 0.60 7.03 -9.95
C GLU A 358 -0.38 8.22 -10.05
N GLU A 359 -1.51 8.18 -9.34
CA GLU A 359 -2.50 9.28 -9.34
C GLU A 359 -1.94 10.54 -8.67
N SER A 360 -1.07 10.36 -7.67
CA SER A 360 -0.29 11.44 -7.06
C SER A 360 0.63 12.12 -8.10
N LYS A 361 1.24 11.35 -9.01
CA LYS A 361 2.17 11.87 -10.02
C LYS A 361 1.51 12.86 -10.98
N ALA A 362 0.37 12.50 -11.58
CA ALA A 362 -0.34 13.37 -12.52
C ALA A 362 -0.84 14.67 -11.86
N LYS A 363 -1.34 14.56 -10.62
CA LYS A 363 -1.77 15.73 -9.83
C LYS A 363 -0.60 16.66 -9.52
N ASN A 364 0.55 16.10 -9.11
CA ASN A 364 1.76 16.88 -8.81
C ASN A 364 2.29 17.59 -10.07
N GLN A 365 2.26 16.93 -11.23
CA GLN A 365 2.63 17.52 -12.51
C GLN A 365 1.74 18.73 -12.87
N GLY A 366 0.42 18.61 -12.71
CA GLY A 366 -0.51 19.72 -12.94
C GLY A 366 -0.23 20.91 -12.02
N ASN A 367 -0.16 20.66 -10.71
CA ASN A 367 0.12 21.71 -9.72
C ASN A 367 1.47 22.41 -9.95
N PHE A 368 2.49 21.63 -10.33
CA PHE A 368 3.80 22.16 -10.69
C PHE A 368 3.69 23.16 -11.83
N ILE A 369 3.07 22.77 -12.96
CA ILE A 369 2.96 23.64 -14.13
C ILE A 369 2.14 24.91 -13.85
N HIS A 370 0.99 24.81 -13.17
CA HIS A 370 0.20 25.98 -12.78
C HIS A 370 1.04 26.95 -11.95
N LYS A 371 1.76 26.43 -10.95
CA LYS A 371 2.60 27.25 -10.08
C LYS A 371 3.77 27.91 -10.84
N MET A 372 4.38 27.19 -11.77
CA MET A 372 5.48 27.74 -12.58
C MET A 372 4.98 28.85 -13.50
N LEU A 373 3.81 28.69 -14.12
CA LEU A 373 3.19 29.73 -14.93
C LEU A 373 2.79 30.95 -14.09
N GLU A 374 2.22 30.75 -12.90
CA GLU A 374 1.93 31.83 -11.96
C GLU A 374 3.20 32.65 -11.63
N ILE A 375 4.28 31.98 -11.21
CA ILE A 375 5.55 32.62 -10.85
C ILE A 375 6.14 33.35 -12.05
N TYR A 376 6.09 32.73 -13.24
CA TYR A 376 6.60 33.33 -14.46
C TYR A 376 5.91 34.65 -14.77
N TYR A 377 4.57 34.66 -14.86
CA TYR A 377 3.83 35.87 -15.19
C TYR A 377 3.84 36.90 -14.06
N LYS A 378 3.96 36.52 -12.77
CA LYS A 378 4.10 37.52 -11.70
C LYS A 378 5.43 38.27 -11.75
N ASN A 379 6.51 37.60 -12.12
CA ASN A 379 7.87 38.14 -12.01
C ASN A 379 8.47 38.64 -13.33
N TYR A 380 7.96 38.16 -14.48
CA TYR A 380 8.55 38.38 -15.80
C TYR A 380 7.54 38.88 -16.85
N ALA A 381 6.39 39.43 -16.43
CA ALA A 381 5.30 39.91 -17.31
C ALA A 381 5.66 41.13 -18.16
N ASN A 382 6.44 40.92 -19.21
CA ASN A 382 6.70 41.91 -20.25
C ASN A 382 5.93 41.61 -21.55
N ASN A 383 4.67 41.11 -21.44
CA ASN A 383 3.83 40.73 -22.59
C ASN A 383 4.58 39.85 -23.60
N ASP A 384 5.47 39.00 -23.09
CA ASP A 384 6.27 38.06 -23.86
C ASP A 384 6.51 36.81 -23.00
N PHE A 385 6.76 35.69 -23.68
CA PHE A 385 7.08 34.42 -23.04
C PHE A 385 8.49 33.97 -23.44
N ASP A 386 9.48 34.27 -22.60
CA ASP A 386 10.86 33.83 -22.76
C ASP A 386 11.02 32.38 -22.25
N ILE A 387 11.16 31.47 -23.20
CA ILE A 387 11.36 30.04 -22.94
C ILE A 387 12.60 29.74 -22.11
N ASN A 388 13.68 30.54 -22.23
CA ASN A 388 14.92 30.29 -21.48
C ASN A 388 14.73 30.65 -20.01
N VAL A 389 14.03 31.76 -19.73
CA VAL A 389 13.69 32.15 -18.36
C VAL A 389 12.76 31.11 -17.74
N PHE A 390 11.76 30.64 -18.48
CA PHE A 390 10.85 29.60 -18.00
C PHE A 390 11.56 28.26 -17.76
N ALA A 391 12.43 27.82 -18.66
CA ALA A 391 13.21 26.58 -18.49
C ALA A 391 14.09 26.62 -17.24
N ASN A 392 14.78 27.75 -17.00
CA ASN A 392 15.57 27.95 -15.79
C ASN A 392 14.72 27.93 -14.50
N LEU A 393 13.46 28.37 -14.58
CA LEU A 393 12.52 28.29 -13.46
C LEU A 393 12.12 26.83 -13.18
N LEU A 394 11.81 26.07 -14.24
CA LEU A 394 11.51 24.64 -14.11
C LEU A 394 12.68 23.88 -13.44
N ASP A 395 13.92 24.14 -13.88
CA ASP A 395 15.13 23.51 -13.36
C ASP A 395 15.36 23.77 -11.85
N LYS A 396 14.91 24.90 -11.33
CA LYS A 396 15.07 25.24 -9.91
C LYS A 396 14.04 24.58 -9.00
N GLU A 397 12.84 24.31 -9.51
CA GLU A 397 11.68 23.99 -8.68
C GLU A 397 11.20 22.54 -8.83
N TYR A 398 11.64 21.80 -9.88
CA TYR A 398 11.11 20.47 -10.20
C TYR A 398 11.20 19.45 -9.05
N GLN A 399 12.30 19.48 -8.27
CA GLN A 399 12.51 18.56 -7.15
C GLN A 399 11.47 18.76 -6.03
N LYS A 400 11.05 20.00 -5.78
CA LYS A 400 10.07 20.31 -4.72
C LYS A 400 8.70 19.71 -4.98
N TYR A 401 8.38 19.45 -6.26
CA TYR A 401 7.12 18.86 -6.70
C TYR A 401 7.25 17.38 -7.08
N ASN A 402 8.39 16.76 -6.77
CA ASN A 402 8.67 15.34 -7.02
C ASN A 402 8.51 14.97 -8.52
N ILE A 403 8.94 15.87 -9.40
CA ILE A 403 8.94 15.67 -10.85
C ILE A 403 10.23 14.93 -11.24
N SER A 404 10.13 13.95 -12.15
CA SER A 404 11.33 13.24 -12.64
C SER A 404 12.11 14.08 -13.65
N GLU A 405 13.41 13.83 -13.79
CA GLU A 405 14.24 14.50 -14.79
C GLU A 405 13.72 14.29 -16.22
N LEU A 406 13.18 13.10 -16.51
CA LEU A 406 12.55 12.81 -17.80
C LEU A 406 11.31 13.69 -18.04
N ASP A 407 10.42 13.78 -17.03
CA ASP A 407 9.21 14.60 -17.14
C ASP A 407 9.56 16.09 -17.30
N LEU A 408 10.62 16.56 -16.63
CA LEU A 408 11.15 17.92 -16.76
C LEU A 408 11.58 18.24 -18.19
N GLU A 409 12.37 17.37 -18.83
CA GLU A 409 12.80 17.56 -20.21
C GLU A 409 11.63 17.52 -21.20
N VAL A 410 10.64 16.65 -20.96
CA VAL A 410 9.38 16.64 -21.73
C VAL A 410 8.64 17.96 -21.61
N PHE A 411 8.57 18.56 -20.41
CA PHE A 411 7.96 19.87 -20.24
C PHE A 411 8.71 20.95 -21.02
N LYS A 412 10.04 21.03 -20.91
CA LYS A 412 10.84 22.03 -21.64
C LYS A 412 10.57 21.98 -23.15
N LEU A 413 10.52 20.78 -23.73
CA LEU A 413 10.21 20.60 -25.15
C LEU A 413 8.78 21.05 -25.50
N LYS A 414 7.79 20.67 -24.69
CA LYS A 414 6.39 21.08 -24.89
C LYS A 414 6.22 22.60 -24.85
N PHE A 415 6.90 23.28 -23.92
CA PHE A 415 6.77 24.73 -23.73
C PHE A 415 7.41 25.57 -24.84
N ILE A 416 8.22 24.99 -25.73
CA ILE A 416 8.70 25.69 -26.95
C ILE A 416 7.51 26.08 -27.83
N GLN A 417 6.52 25.19 -28.00
CA GLN A 417 5.33 25.51 -28.78
C GLN A 417 4.42 26.49 -28.04
N PHE A 418 4.31 26.37 -26.71
CA PHE A 418 3.60 27.33 -25.87
C PHE A 418 4.14 28.76 -26.07
N ALA A 419 5.46 28.94 -26.02
CA ALA A 419 6.12 30.24 -26.20
C ALA A 419 5.76 30.89 -27.56
N LYS A 420 5.71 30.10 -28.64
CA LYS A 420 5.31 30.60 -29.97
C LYS A 420 3.87 31.10 -29.98
N ASN A 421 2.96 30.34 -29.37
CA ASN A 421 1.53 30.65 -29.35
C ASN A 421 1.25 31.88 -28.47
N GLU A 422 1.93 31.99 -27.33
CA GLU A 422 1.86 33.17 -26.45
C GLU A 422 2.35 34.43 -27.16
N LYS A 423 3.45 34.35 -27.92
CA LYS A 423 3.94 35.48 -28.69
C LYS A 423 2.94 35.96 -29.74
N GLU A 424 2.25 35.04 -30.42
CA GLU A 424 1.17 35.38 -31.34
C GLU A 424 -0.02 36.01 -30.60
N HIS A 425 -0.39 35.46 -29.44
CA HIS A 425 -1.48 35.96 -28.60
C HIS A 425 -1.23 37.39 -28.11
N PHE A 426 -0.03 37.68 -27.60
CA PHE A 426 0.36 39.03 -27.20
C PHE A 426 0.48 40.00 -28.39
N SER A 427 0.86 39.50 -29.58
CA SER A 427 0.90 40.34 -30.79
C SER A 427 -0.47 40.86 -31.22
N LYS A 428 -1.55 40.17 -30.83
CA LYS A 428 -2.95 40.60 -31.02
C LYS A 428 -3.39 41.68 -30.02
N GLY A 429 -2.51 42.11 -29.11
CA GLY A 429 -2.79 43.18 -28.15
C GLY A 429 -3.35 42.72 -26.81
N PHE A 430 -3.32 41.42 -26.53
CA PHE A 430 -3.59 40.88 -25.19
C PHE A 430 -2.37 41.11 -24.28
N TYR A 431 -2.64 41.30 -22.99
CA TYR A 431 -1.62 41.26 -21.95
C TYR A 431 -2.18 40.56 -20.71
N VAL A 432 -1.29 39.95 -19.92
CA VAL A 432 -1.69 39.27 -18.69
C VAL A 432 -2.02 40.32 -17.62
N ALA A 433 -3.28 40.39 -17.23
CA ALA A 433 -3.75 41.34 -16.22
C ALA A 433 -3.60 40.74 -14.80
N HIS A 434 -4.02 39.48 -14.62
CA HIS A 434 -4.00 38.81 -13.32
C HIS A 434 -3.67 37.31 -13.46
N THR A 435 -3.01 36.76 -12.44
CA THR A 435 -2.78 35.31 -12.30
C THR A 435 -3.10 34.84 -10.88
N GLU A 436 -3.68 33.65 -10.77
CA GLU A 436 -4.15 33.05 -9.51
C GLU A 436 -4.98 34.03 -8.68
N LEU A 437 -5.96 34.67 -9.34
CA LEU A 437 -6.79 35.70 -8.70
C LEU A 437 -7.90 35.04 -7.89
N GLU A 438 -7.81 35.13 -6.57
CA GLU A 438 -8.88 34.71 -5.66
C GLU A 438 -10.01 35.74 -5.64
N LEU A 439 -11.23 35.29 -5.92
CA LEU A 439 -12.41 36.13 -6.00
C LEU A 439 -13.55 35.57 -5.15
N ASN A 440 -14.35 36.48 -4.63
CA ASN A 440 -15.67 36.19 -4.08
C ASN A 440 -16.67 37.12 -4.77
N ASN A 441 -17.75 36.56 -5.30
CA ASN A 441 -18.78 37.34 -5.98
C ASN A 441 -20.18 36.86 -5.58
N ILE A 442 -21.19 37.71 -5.77
CA ILE A 442 -22.59 37.39 -5.51
C ILE A 442 -23.33 37.35 -6.84
N LEU A 443 -23.69 36.15 -7.27
CA LEU A 443 -24.51 35.95 -8.46
C LEU A 443 -25.98 36.11 -8.10
N LYS A 444 -26.67 37.04 -8.75
CA LYS A 444 -28.12 37.24 -8.60
C LYS A 444 -28.89 36.34 -9.57
N LEU A 445 -29.81 35.54 -9.04
CA LEU A 445 -30.66 34.61 -9.80
C LEU A 445 -32.13 34.99 -9.60
N GLY A 446 -32.54 36.15 -10.11
CA GLY A 446 -33.88 36.68 -9.87
C GLY A 446 -34.05 37.12 -8.41
N THR A 447 -34.86 36.39 -7.64
CA THR A 447 -35.12 36.69 -6.22
C THR A 447 -34.05 36.14 -5.26
N ASP A 448 -33.29 35.13 -5.70
CA ASP A 448 -32.26 34.50 -4.90
C ASP A 448 -30.86 35.06 -5.22
N SER A 449 -29.94 35.01 -4.25
CA SER A 449 -28.55 35.42 -4.43
C SER A 449 -27.61 34.35 -3.90
N ILE A 450 -26.63 33.95 -4.71
CA ILE A 450 -25.66 32.90 -4.35
C ILE A 450 -24.27 33.52 -4.23
N LYS A 451 -23.57 33.19 -3.16
CA LYS A 451 -22.16 33.55 -2.98
C LYS A 451 -21.29 32.53 -3.71
N LEU A 452 -20.48 33.01 -4.65
CA LEU A 452 -19.47 32.22 -5.36
C LEU A 452 -18.09 32.56 -4.84
N LYS A 453 -17.20 31.56 -4.81
CA LYS A 453 -15.78 31.70 -4.50
C LYS A 453 -14.96 30.87 -5.49
N GLY A 454 -13.82 31.37 -5.92
CA GLY A 454 -12.90 30.59 -6.74
C GLY A 454 -11.58 31.31 -6.97
N THR A 455 -10.66 30.58 -7.57
CA THR A 455 -9.37 31.09 -8.04
C THR A 455 -9.33 30.90 -9.54
N ILE A 456 -9.00 31.96 -10.26
CA ILE A 456 -8.85 31.93 -11.72
C ILE A 456 -7.36 31.90 -12.04
N ASP A 457 -6.91 30.89 -12.81
CA ASP A 457 -5.50 30.70 -13.15
C ASP A 457 -4.90 31.94 -13.84
N ARG A 458 -5.56 32.45 -14.88
CA ARG A 458 -5.10 33.61 -15.65
C ARG A 458 -6.23 34.43 -16.26
N ILE A 459 -6.07 35.75 -16.24
CA ILE A 459 -6.96 36.72 -16.90
C ILE A 459 -6.10 37.60 -17.81
N ASP A 460 -6.43 37.60 -19.09
CA ASP A 460 -5.83 38.47 -20.09
C ASP A 460 -6.79 39.59 -20.46
N SER A 461 -6.27 40.80 -20.62
CA SER A 461 -7.05 41.96 -21.04
C SER A 461 -6.56 42.49 -22.38
N SER A 462 -7.48 42.95 -23.22
CA SER A 462 -7.19 43.66 -24.47
C SER A 462 -8.17 44.81 -24.67
N LYS A 463 -8.04 45.53 -25.80
CA LYS A 463 -9.02 46.57 -26.19
C LYS A 463 -10.40 46.00 -26.52
N GLU A 464 -10.48 44.70 -26.81
CA GLU A 464 -11.72 44.01 -27.22
C GLU A 464 -12.46 43.37 -26.04
N GLY A 465 -11.82 43.24 -24.87
CA GLY A 465 -12.42 42.71 -23.64
C GLY A 465 -11.45 41.88 -22.80
N ASN A 466 -11.99 41.25 -21.76
CA ASN A 466 -11.25 40.31 -20.91
C ASN A 466 -11.38 38.88 -21.43
N LEU A 467 -10.31 38.09 -21.32
CA LEU A 467 -10.24 36.67 -21.62
C LEU A 467 -9.83 35.90 -20.38
N ILE A 468 -10.71 35.03 -19.88
CA ILE A 468 -10.44 34.14 -18.76
C ILE A 468 -9.87 32.83 -19.29
N ILE A 469 -8.73 32.42 -18.72
CA ILE A 469 -7.99 31.23 -19.12
C ILE A 469 -7.83 30.30 -17.91
N ASP A 470 -8.16 29.02 -18.10
CA ASP A 470 -7.91 27.93 -17.15
C ASP A 470 -7.01 26.88 -17.82
N TYR A 471 -5.88 26.57 -17.21
CA TYR A 471 -4.91 25.63 -17.75
C TYR A 471 -5.36 24.19 -17.48
N LYS A 472 -5.23 23.33 -18.49
CA LYS A 472 -5.55 21.89 -18.39
C LYS A 472 -4.37 21.04 -18.81
N SER A 473 -3.80 20.32 -17.84
CA SER A 473 -2.75 19.30 -18.08
C SER A 473 -3.32 17.95 -18.50
N GLY A 474 -4.56 17.65 -18.12
CA GLY A 474 -5.28 16.42 -18.48
C GLY A 474 -6.23 16.61 -19.67
N LYS A 475 -7.17 15.68 -19.83
CA LYS A 475 -8.22 15.78 -20.85
C LYS A 475 -9.13 16.99 -20.57
N VAL A 476 -9.25 17.89 -21.54
CA VAL A 476 -10.19 19.02 -21.44
C VAL A 476 -11.63 18.48 -21.37
N PRO A 477 -12.40 18.83 -20.34
CA PRO A 477 -13.75 18.32 -20.18
C PRO A 477 -14.68 18.88 -21.26
N SER A 478 -15.49 18.01 -21.87
CA SER A 478 -16.60 18.39 -22.74
C SER A 478 -17.86 18.65 -21.91
N ASN A 479 -18.60 19.72 -22.19
CA ASN A 479 -19.83 20.09 -21.47
C ASN A 479 -19.62 20.46 -19.99
N SER A 480 -18.49 21.08 -19.67
CA SER A 480 -18.22 21.58 -18.31
C SER A 480 -18.84 22.96 -18.07
N TYR A 481 -19.33 23.18 -16.85
CA TYR A 481 -19.75 24.49 -16.34
C TYR A 481 -18.57 25.37 -15.86
N GLN A 482 -17.33 24.88 -15.87
CA GLN A 482 -16.19 25.56 -15.24
C GLN A 482 -15.95 26.97 -15.78
N LEU A 483 -15.91 27.13 -17.10
CA LEU A 483 -15.66 28.42 -17.72
C LEU A 483 -16.80 29.40 -17.48
N ALA A 484 -18.06 28.95 -17.63
CA ALA A 484 -19.23 29.76 -17.27
C ALA A 484 -19.23 30.16 -15.80
N PHE A 485 -18.75 29.30 -14.90
CA PHE A 485 -18.64 29.59 -13.48
C PHE A 485 -17.63 30.72 -13.23
N TYR A 486 -16.48 30.69 -13.90
CA TYR A 486 -15.49 31.77 -13.78
C TYR A 486 -15.95 33.07 -14.46
N GLN A 487 -16.68 32.97 -15.57
CA GLN A 487 -17.34 34.12 -16.20
C GLN A 487 -18.32 34.79 -15.22
N ALA A 488 -19.15 34.02 -14.53
CA ALA A 488 -20.05 34.52 -13.48
C ALA A 488 -19.31 35.05 -12.24
N LEU A 489 -18.10 34.57 -11.97
CA LEU A 489 -17.29 34.98 -10.82
C LEU A 489 -16.58 36.32 -11.06
N TYR A 490 -16.07 36.58 -12.26
CA TYR A 490 -15.26 37.76 -12.56
C TYR A 490 -16.00 38.79 -13.41
N ASP A 491 -16.33 38.45 -14.66
CA ASP A 491 -16.92 39.36 -15.65
C ASP A 491 -17.83 38.57 -16.60
N GLU A 492 -19.13 38.84 -16.53
CA GLU A 492 -20.14 38.14 -17.32
C GLU A 492 -19.99 38.36 -18.83
N ASN A 493 -19.28 39.42 -19.25
CA ASN A 493 -19.02 39.72 -20.66
C ASN A 493 -17.66 39.21 -21.14
N ALA A 494 -16.84 38.61 -20.26
CA ALA A 494 -15.52 38.13 -20.64
C ALA A 494 -15.63 36.93 -21.60
N SER A 495 -14.69 36.87 -22.54
CA SER A 495 -14.44 35.64 -23.30
C SER A 495 -13.79 34.60 -22.38
N VAL A 496 -14.04 33.32 -22.64
CA VAL A 496 -13.51 32.21 -21.82
C VAL A 496 -12.86 31.15 -22.69
N GLY A 497 -11.82 30.49 -22.18
CA GLY A 497 -11.17 29.39 -22.87
C GLY A 497 -10.39 28.47 -21.93
N PHE A 498 -10.35 27.18 -22.27
CA PHE A 498 -9.40 26.26 -21.66
C PHE A 498 -8.11 26.29 -22.45
N TYR A 499 -6.97 26.48 -21.78
CA TYR A 499 -5.67 26.30 -22.40
C TYR A 499 -5.25 24.83 -22.22
N ASP A 500 -5.33 24.05 -23.29
CA ASP A 500 -4.90 22.65 -23.29
C ASP A 500 -3.37 22.59 -23.36
N LEU A 501 -2.72 22.14 -22.29
CA LEU A 501 -1.26 22.02 -22.20
C LEU A 501 -0.71 20.80 -22.96
N ASN A 502 -1.56 19.95 -23.55
CA ASN A 502 -1.15 18.87 -24.43
C ASN A 502 -1.15 19.30 -25.89
N SER A 503 -2.20 20.01 -26.34
CA SER A 503 -2.25 20.54 -27.71
C SER A 503 -1.66 21.95 -27.85
N MET A 504 -1.34 22.60 -26.74
CA MET A 504 -0.86 23.98 -26.63
C MET A 504 -1.79 25.01 -27.25
N GLN A 505 -3.10 24.83 -27.16
CA GLN A 505 -4.08 25.74 -27.79
C GLN A 505 -5.19 26.13 -26.82
N ILE A 506 -5.72 27.34 -27.03
CA ILE A 506 -6.92 27.82 -26.35
C ILE A 506 -8.15 27.25 -27.07
N LEU A 507 -8.98 26.52 -26.32
CA LEU A 507 -10.20 25.90 -26.81
C LEU A 507 -11.43 26.63 -26.26
N HIS A 508 -12.24 27.21 -27.16
CA HIS A 508 -13.45 27.96 -26.80
C HIS A 508 -14.76 27.14 -26.88
N GLN A 509 -14.83 26.10 -27.72
CA GLN A 509 -16.10 25.49 -28.15
C GLN A 509 -16.65 24.35 -27.26
N LYS A 510 -16.05 24.06 -26.10
CA LYS A 510 -16.35 22.83 -25.32
C LYS A 510 -17.09 23.06 -24.00
N ALA A 511 -17.47 24.29 -23.66
CA ALA A 511 -18.08 24.63 -22.37
C ALA A 511 -19.57 25.00 -22.48
N LYS A 512 -20.29 24.79 -21.37
CA LYS A 512 -21.68 25.21 -21.21
C LYS A 512 -21.77 26.75 -21.10
N SER A 513 -22.91 27.31 -21.46
CA SER A 513 -23.12 28.76 -21.44
C SER A 513 -23.39 29.30 -20.02
N LEU A 514 -23.25 30.63 -19.84
CA LEU A 514 -23.59 31.32 -18.59
C LEU A 514 -25.09 31.17 -18.24
N ASP A 515 -25.96 31.17 -19.25
CA ASP A 515 -27.40 31.00 -19.05
C ASP A 515 -27.74 29.58 -18.57
N GLU A 516 -27.11 28.55 -19.16
CA GLU A 516 -27.26 27.16 -18.69
C GLU A 516 -26.77 27.00 -17.24
N LEU A 517 -25.70 27.69 -16.85
CA LEU A 517 -25.24 27.70 -15.45
C LEU A 517 -26.29 28.34 -14.53
N ARG A 518 -26.85 29.48 -14.92
CA ARG A 518 -27.85 30.20 -14.13
C ARG A 518 -29.11 29.37 -13.93
N GLU A 519 -29.59 28.71 -14.97
CA GLU A 519 -30.73 27.78 -14.88
C GLU A 519 -30.42 26.64 -13.92
N ARG A 520 -29.26 25.99 -14.09
CA ARG A 520 -28.90 24.87 -13.23
C ARG A 520 -28.73 25.26 -11.75
N LEU A 521 -28.18 26.43 -11.48
CA LEU A 521 -28.08 26.96 -10.12
C LEU A 521 -29.45 27.27 -9.50
N LYS A 522 -30.43 27.75 -10.29
CA LYS A 522 -31.81 27.93 -9.82
C LYS A 522 -32.44 26.58 -9.46
N ASP A 523 -32.24 25.56 -10.28
CA ASP A 523 -32.72 24.20 -9.99
C ASP A 523 -32.12 23.68 -8.68
N LEU A 524 -30.82 23.88 -8.45
CA LEU A 524 -30.17 23.48 -7.21
C LEU A 524 -30.71 24.24 -5.98
N VAL A 525 -31.07 25.52 -6.13
CA VAL A 525 -31.73 26.28 -5.05
C VAL A 525 -33.10 25.67 -4.72
N LEU A 526 -33.86 25.23 -5.73
CA LEU A 526 -35.12 24.54 -5.49
C LEU A 526 -34.90 23.17 -4.81
N MET A 527 -33.98 22.36 -5.34
CA MET A 527 -33.63 21.05 -4.78
C MET A 527 -33.14 21.12 -3.34
N SER A 528 -32.44 22.19 -2.96
CA SER A 528 -31.95 22.38 -1.57
C SER A 528 -33.06 22.50 -0.52
N LYS A 529 -34.30 22.75 -0.95
CA LYS A 529 -35.47 22.84 -0.08
C LYS A 529 -36.09 21.47 0.20
N GLU A 530 -35.78 20.46 -0.62
CA GLU A 530 -36.30 19.09 -0.56
C GLU A 530 -35.24 18.11 -0.03
N GLU A 531 -35.62 16.84 0.13
CA GLU A 531 -34.67 15.78 0.45
C GLU A 531 -33.90 15.37 -0.81
N ILE A 532 -32.57 15.28 -0.69
CA ILE A 532 -31.69 14.90 -1.80
C ILE A 532 -31.14 13.51 -1.51
N GLU A 533 -31.29 12.59 -2.47
CA GLU A 533 -30.57 11.33 -2.48
C GLU A 533 -29.14 11.54 -3.00
N PHE A 534 -28.15 11.24 -2.17
CA PHE A 534 -26.73 11.42 -2.50
C PHE A 534 -26.14 10.16 -3.14
N GLU A 535 -26.76 9.68 -4.21
CA GLU A 535 -26.22 8.58 -5.03
C GLU A 535 -25.38 9.13 -6.19
N ASN A 536 -24.32 8.41 -6.55
CA ASN A 536 -23.52 8.77 -7.73
C ASN A 536 -24.19 8.25 -9.00
N GLU A 537 -24.13 9.03 -10.09
CA GLU A 537 -24.52 8.53 -11.42
C GLU A 537 -23.46 7.57 -11.99
N GLN A 538 -22.18 7.79 -11.66
CA GLN A 538 -21.05 6.95 -12.07
C GLN A 538 -20.06 6.75 -10.91
N ASP A 539 -19.61 5.50 -10.74
CA ASP A 539 -18.80 5.03 -9.59
C ASP A 539 -17.32 4.77 -9.92
N GLU A 540 -16.84 5.25 -11.07
CA GLU A 540 -15.49 4.91 -11.55
C GLU A 540 -14.37 5.60 -10.76
N TYR A 541 -14.62 6.78 -10.18
CA TYR A 541 -13.59 7.61 -9.53
C TYR A 541 -13.98 8.11 -8.13
N CYS A 542 -14.77 7.35 -7.37
CA CYS A 542 -15.12 7.72 -6.00
C CYS A 542 -14.05 7.22 -5.00
N PRO A 543 -13.33 8.10 -4.29
CA PRO A 543 -12.31 7.69 -3.31
C PRO A 543 -12.89 6.95 -2.11
N TYR A 544 -14.20 7.08 -1.86
CA TYR A 544 -14.92 6.46 -0.74
C TYR A 544 -15.63 5.15 -1.14
N LYS A 545 -15.36 4.61 -2.33
CA LYS A 545 -16.05 3.43 -2.89
C LYS A 545 -16.07 2.23 -1.95
N LEU A 546 -14.95 1.97 -1.27
CA LEU A 546 -14.82 0.87 -0.31
C LEU A 546 -15.81 0.99 0.86
N ILE A 547 -16.12 2.21 1.31
CA ILE A 547 -16.99 2.45 2.47
C ILE A 547 -18.41 1.95 2.18
N TYR A 548 -18.97 2.28 1.01
CA TYR A 548 -20.36 1.99 0.69
C TYR A 548 -20.55 0.71 -0.13
N LYS A 549 -19.60 0.30 -0.98
CA LYS A 549 -19.73 -0.99 -1.69
C LYS A 549 -19.44 -2.17 -0.78
N LYS A 550 -18.56 -1.98 0.20
CA LYS A 550 -18.09 -3.05 1.11
C LYS A 550 -17.58 -4.30 0.36
N GLU A 551 -17.04 -4.09 -0.83
CA GLU A 551 -16.34 -5.12 -1.59
C GLU A 551 -14.95 -5.28 -0.98
N LEU A 552 -14.75 -6.37 -0.22
CA LEU A 552 -13.40 -6.84 0.09
C LEU A 552 -12.89 -7.48 -1.21
N LYS A 553 -11.89 -6.85 -1.83
CA LYS A 553 -11.18 -7.43 -2.97
C LYS A 553 -10.31 -8.59 -2.54
#